data_AF-A0AAV7Y9M9-F1
#
_entry.id   AF-A0AAV7Y9M9-F1
#
_cell.length_a   1.000
_cell.length_b   1.000
_cell.length_c   1.000
_cell.angle_alpha   90.00
_cell.angle_beta   90.00
_cell.angle_gamma   90.00
#
_symmetry.space_group_name_H-M   'P 1'
#
loop_
_entity.id
_entity.type
_entity.pdbx_description
1 polymer ?
#
loop_
_entity_poly.entity_id
_entity_poly.type
_entity_poly.pdbx_seq_one_letter_code
_entity_poly.pdbx_strand_id
1 'polypeptide(L)'
;MAEKKKLQNLLKITKELAISGADPHLLDCENSSPYSLMKETIVANLFDGIQAYDEDFLDLLKSEEFADFTIHGCKCHKLIVELRSNKTARELNFFFQKLKNKEMTKLFLSWCYGGKISEEQPPEFFSELGIEEPFRKRLRFDLQKLYHQEESKDFTIICHKKRIKVHTLVLYARSGLFRGLFQATTNTTQVQDYSKKAAKTLNTLVKYLYYDSLDESLEDEQILVELQDSIDYYQLNEKSTLKYLLEYHKIFNK
;
A
#
# COMPACT_ATOMS: atom_id res chain seq x y z
N MET A 1 -13.45 -25.40 25.62
CA MET A 1 -12.14 -26.02 25.28
C MET A 1 -11.52 -25.40 24.02
N ALA A 2 -12.28 -25.21 22.93
CA ALA A 2 -11.83 -24.50 21.73
C ALA A 2 -11.38 -23.05 22.00
N GLU A 3 -12.13 -22.33 22.84
CA GLU A 3 -11.84 -20.95 23.23
C GLU A 3 -10.53 -20.80 24.03
N LYS A 4 -10.24 -21.77 24.90
CA LYS A 4 -8.98 -21.82 25.68
C LYS A 4 -7.77 -22.10 24.78
N LYS A 5 -7.92 -22.93 23.75
CA LYS A 5 -6.89 -23.19 22.74
C LYS A 5 -6.70 -22.01 21.79
N LYS A 6 -7.79 -21.32 21.41
CA LYS A 6 -7.75 -20.02 20.73
C LYS A 6 -6.95 -19.03 21.60
N LEU A 7 -7.27 -18.86 22.89
CA LEU A 7 -6.54 -18.00 23.82
C LEU A 7 -5.05 -18.34 24.00
N GLN A 8 -4.69 -19.63 24.05
CA GLN A 8 -3.28 -20.04 24.20
C GLN A 8 -2.45 -19.77 22.95
N ASN A 9 -3.03 -19.98 21.76
CA ASN A 9 -2.38 -19.59 20.50
C ASN A 9 -2.28 -18.07 20.38
N LEU A 10 -3.31 -17.34 20.82
CA LEU A 10 -3.33 -15.87 20.87
C LEU A 10 -2.21 -15.33 21.78
N LEU A 11 -2.05 -15.88 22.98
CA LEU A 11 -0.99 -15.49 23.93
C LEU A 11 0.42 -15.75 23.38
N LYS A 12 0.59 -16.77 22.54
CA LYS A 12 1.86 -17.08 21.89
C LYS A 12 2.19 -16.03 20.80
N ILE A 13 1.21 -15.68 19.97
CA ILE A 13 1.37 -14.67 18.90
C ILE A 13 1.67 -13.28 19.49
N THR A 14 0.96 -12.85 20.53
CA THR A 14 1.21 -11.54 21.18
C THR A 14 2.62 -11.46 21.78
N LYS A 15 3.14 -12.56 22.35
CA LYS A 15 4.50 -12.64 22.89
C LYS A 15 5.57 -12.61 21.81
N GLU A 16 5.30 -13.22 20.65
CA GLU A 16 6.20 -13.16 19.50
C GLU A 16 6.21 -11.76 18.85
N LEU A 17 5.11 -11.00 18.93
CA LEU A 17 4.98 -9.64 18.41
C LEU A 17 5.50 -8.54 19.35
N ALA A 18 5.44 -8.73 20.67
CA ALA A 18 5.99 -7.76 21.64
C ALA A 18 7.53 -7.65 21.57
N ILE A 19 8.21 -8.62 20.96
CA ILE A 19 9.67 -8.63 20.78
C ILE A 19 10.10 -7.66 19.65
N SER A 20 9.19 -7.16 18.80
CA SER A 20 9.51 -6.28 17.67
C SER A 20 9.34 -4.77 17.92
N GLY A 21 9.27 -4.32 19.18
CA GLY A 21 9.44 -2.90 19.53
C GLY A 21 8.19 -2.10 19.90
N ALA A 22 7.14 -2.73 20.43
CA ALA A 22 6.04 -2.00 21.06
C ALA A 22 6.47 -1.42 22.43
N ASP A 23 6.04 -0.19 22.72
CA ASP A 23 6.29 0.52 23.98
C ASP A 23 5.76 -0.30 25.18
N PRO A 24 6.61 -0.67 26.15
CA PRO A 24 6.22 -1.44 27.34
C PRO A 24 5.11 -0.79 28.17
N HIS A 25 4.91 0.53 28.06
CA HIS A 25 3.90 1.26 28.85
C HIS A 25 2.45 1.10 28.35
N LEU A 26 2.23 0.46 27.20
CA LEU A 26 0.88 0.06 26.74
C LEU A 26 0.39 -1.26 27.38
N LEU A 27 1.23 -1.93 28.19
CA LEU A 27 0.92 -3.22 28.80
C LEU A 27 0.45 -3.15 30.27
N ASP A 28 0.42 -1.97 30.88
CA ASP A 28 -0.01 -1.75 32.29
C ASP A 28 -1.54 -1.59 32.44
N CYS A 29 -2.32 -2.35 31.66
CA CYS A 29 -3.77 -2.39 31.77
C CYS A 29 -4.21 -3.69 32.44
N GLU A 30 -3.99 -3.82 33.75
CA GLU A 30 -4.36 -5.00 34.57
C GLU A 30 -5.86 -5.38 34.53
N ASN A 31 -6.72 -4.57 33.89
CA ASN A 31 -8.16 -4.78 33.79
C ASN A 31 -8.70 -4.94 32.36
N SER A 32 -7.83 -5.05 31.34
CA SER A 32 -8.28 -5.21 29.95
C SER A 32 -8.50 -6.68 29.59
N SER A 33 -9.68 -7.01 29.04
CA SER A 33 -9.96 -8.35 28.50
C SER A 33 -8.91 -8.68 27.42
N PRO A 34 -8.41 -9.94 27.32
CA PRO A 34 -7.48 -10.35 26.27
C PRO A 34 -7.95 -10.01 24.84
N TYR A 35 -9.27 -9.91 24.64
CA TYR A 35 -9.87 -9.46 23.38
C TYR A 35 -9.66 -7.94 23.11
N SER A 36 -9.67 -7.09 24.14
CA SER A 36 -9.42 -5.65 24.01
C SER A 36 -7.97 -5.39 23.62
N LEU A 37 -7.04 -6.01 24.34
CA LEU A 37 -5.60 -5.87 24.08
C LEU A 37 -5.20 -6.37 22.69
N MET A 38 -5.84 -7.44 22.21
CA MET A 38 -5.65 -7.96 20.85
C MET A 38 -6.20 -7.00 19.78
N LYS A 39 -7.40 -6.44 20.00
CA LYS A 39 -7.98 -5.45 19.09
C LYS A 39 -7.11 -4.21 19.01
N GLU A 40 -6.59 -3.74 20.14
CA GLU A 40 -5.66 -2.61 20.23
C GLU A 40 -4.34 -2.91 19.51
N THR A 41 -3.77 -4.11 19.70
CA THR A 41 -2.52 -4.53 19.02
C THR A 41 -2.70 -4.69 17.50
N ILE A 42 -3.81 -5.29 17.05
CA ILE A 42 -4.11 -5.40 15.62
C ILE A 42 -4.34 -4.01 15.03
N VAL A 43 -5.08 -3.14 15.72
CA VAL A 43 -5.29 -1.76 15.30
C VAL A 43 -3.97 -0.99 15.22
N ALA A 44 -3.09 -1.10 16.23
CA ALA A 44 -1.77 -0.47 16.21
C ALA A 44 -0.89 -0.96 15.04
N ASN A 45 -0.82 -2.28 14.81
CA ASN A 45 -0.06 -2.83 13.67
C ASN A 45 -0.70 -2.49 12.32
N LEU A 46 -2.02 -2.37 12.24
CA LEU A 46 -2.70 -1.85 11.06
C LEU A 46 -2.34 -0.38 10.84
N PHE A 47 -2.22 0.43 11.89
CA PHE A 47 -1.73 1.81 11.80
C PHE A 47 -0.28 1.88 11.31
N ASP A 48 0.62 1.04 11.83
CA ASP A 48 2.01 0.98 11.37
C ASP A 48 2.11 0.52 9.91
N GLY A 49 1.30 -0.46 9.52
CA GLY A 49 1.23 -0.92 8.13
C GLY A 49 0.58 0.10 7.19
N ILE A 50 -0.34 0.94 7.67
CA ILE A 50 -0.83 2.11 6.91
C ILE A 50 0.33 3.06 6.61
N GLN A 51 1.24 3.29 7.56
CA GLN A 51 2.42 4.13 7.32
C GLN A 51 3.40 3.48 6.35
N ALA A 52 3.61 2.17 6.45
CA ALA A 52 4.43 1.42 5.51
C ALA A 52 3.89 1.50 4.07
N TYR A 53 2.56 1.58 3.92
CA TYR A 53 1.96 1.72 2.60
C TYR A 53 2.40 2.98 1.87
N ASP A 54 2.37 4.09 2.59
CA ASP A 54 2.78 5.38 2.06
C ASP A 54 4.31 5.43 1.82
N GLU A 55 5.10 4.72 2.64
CA GLU A 55 6.55 4.59 2.46
C GLU A 55 6.92 3.92 1.13
N ASP A 56 6.22 2.86 0.72
CA ASP A 56 6.49 2.15 -0.55
C ASP A 56 6.41 3.10 -1.77
N PHE A 57 5.44 4.03 -1.75
CA PHE A 57 5.28 5.00 -2.83
C PHE A 57 6.25 6.19 -2.70
N LEU A 58 6.61 6.60 -1.48
CA LEU A 58 7.70 7.55 -1.31
C LEU A 58 9.03 6.99 -1.84
N ASP A 59 9.29 5.70 -1.67
CA ASP A 59 10.48 5.05 -2.24
C ASP A 59 10.42 4.95 -3.76
N LEU A 60 9.22 4.72 -4.33
CA LEU A 60 9.00 4.85 -5.78
C LEU A 60 9.39 6.27 -6.26
N LEU A 61 8.94 7.34 -5.58
CA LEU A 61 9.31 8.72 -5.92
C LEU A 61 10.83 8.94 -5.87
N LYS A 62 11.51 8.45 -4.82
CA LYS A 62 12.97 8.60 -4.66
C LYS A 62 13.75 7.84 -5.74
N SER A 63 13.23 6.69 -6.19
CA SER A 63 13.92 5.88 -7.20
C SER A 63 13.93 6.52 -8.59
N GLU A 64 12.97 7.42 -8.86
CA GLU A 64 12.71 7.99 -10.19
C GLU A 64 12.45 6.97 -11.31
N GLU A 65 12.33 5.68 -10.98
CA GLU A 65 12.06 4.61 -11.93
C GLU A 65 10.67 4.79 -12.52
N PHE A 66 10.54 4.64 -13.84
CA PHE A 66 9.30 4.90 -14.60
C PHE A 66 8.76 6.32 -14.52
N ALA A 67 9.53 7.29 -14.03
CA ALA A 67 9.13 8.69 -14.07
C ALA A 67 8.99 9.17 -15.53
N ASP A 68 7.77 9.55 -15.90
CA ASP A 68 7.38 10.02 -17.23
C ASP A 68 7.14 11.53 -17.28
N PHE A 69 7.43 12.22 -16.18
CA PHE A 69 7.13 13.63 -16.02
C PHE A 69 8.17 14.37 -15.17
N THR A 70 8.36 15.66 -15.41
CA THR A 70 9.33 16.49 -14.68
C THR A 70 8.74 17.85 -14.35
N ILE A 71 8.84 18.25 -13.09
CA ILE A 71 8.36 19.54 -12.57
C ILE A 71 9.54 20.20 -11.85
N HIS A 72 9.98 21.38 -12.29
CA HIS A 72 11.10 22.11 -11.66
C HIS A 72 12.36 21.27 -11.40
N GLY A 73 12.66 20.33 -12.30
CA GLY A 73 13.79 19.41 -12.21
C GLY A 73 13.61 18.24 -11.23
N CYS A 74 12.40 18.01 -10.71
CA CYS A 74 12.02 16.83 -9.96
C CYS A 74 11.30 15.85 -10.91
N LYS A 75 11.84 14.63 -11.05
CA LYS A 75 11.17 13.57 -11.81
C LYS A 75 10.03 12.97 -11.00
N CYS A 76 8.94 12.61 -11.68
CA CYS A 76 7.77 12.00 -11.05
C CYS A 76 6.92 11.26 -12.09
N HIS A 77 5.96 10.49 -11.59
CA HIS A 77 4.91 9.83 -12.37
C HIS A 77 3.72 10.76 -12.54
N LYS A 78 3.41 11.12 -13.79
CA LYS A 78 2.28 11.96 -14.17
C LYS A 78 0.98 11.41 -13.59
N LEU A 79 0.78 10.08 -13.69
CA LEU A 79 -0.42 9.41 -13.23
C LEU A 79 -0.70 9.66 -11.74
N ILE A 80 0.32 9.56 -10.88
CA ILE A 80 0.16 9.82 -9.44
C ILE A 80 -0.15 11.30 -9.20
N VAL A 81 0.51 12.21 -9.93
CA VAL A 81 0.29 13.66 -9.75
C VAL A 81 -1.12 14.07 -10.19
N GLU A 82 -1.60 13.60 -11.34
CA GLU A 82 -2.97 13.84 -11.82
C GLU A 82 -4.00 13.29 -10.83
N LEU A 83 -3.79 12.05 -10.41
CA LEU A 83 -4.65 11.35 -9.46
C LEU A 83 -4.77 12.11 -8.13
N ARG A 84 -3.64 12.56 -7.56
CA ARG A 84 -3.58 13.18 -6.23
C ARG A 84 -4.02 14.64 -6.23
N SER A 85 -3.62 15.39 -7.25
CA SER A 85 -4.05 16.79 -7.40
C SER A 85 -5.52 16.90 -7.83
N ASN A 86 -6.10 15.85 -8.39
CA ASN A 86 -7.40 15.86 -9.06
C ASN A 86 -7.45 16.94 -10.15
N LYS A 87 -6.37 17.02 -10.94
CA LYS A 87 -6.21 17.97 -12.05
C LYS A 87 -5.86 17.21 -13.31
N THR A 88 -6.45 17.63 -14.42
CA THR A 88 -6.12 17.12 -15.75
C THR A 88 -4.72 17.55 -16.18
N ALA A 89 -4.14 16.84 -17.15
CA ALA A 89 -2.88 17.24 -17.80
C ALA A 89 -2.82 18.72 -18.19
N ARG A 90 -3.94 19.29 -18.63
CA ARG A 90 -4.03 20.70 -19.04
C ARG A 90 -3.96 21.66 -17.85
N GLU A 91 -4.65 21.34 -16.76
CA GLU A 91 -4.66 22.14 -15.53
C GLU A 91 -3.32 22.06 -14.79
N LEU A 92 -2.65 20.91 -14.88
CA LEU A 92 -1.35 20.68 -14.28
C LEU A 92 -0.30 21.70 -14.74
N ASN A 93 -0.30 22.10 -16.01
CA ASN A 93 0.64 23.10 -16.51
C ASN A 93 0.50 24.46 -15.80
N PHE A 94 -0.72 24.93 -15.57
CA PHE A 94 -0.96 26.17 -14.82
C PHE A 94 -0.68 25.99 -13.32
N PHE A 95 -1.01 24.80 -12.80
CA PHE A 95 -0.76 24.45 -11.41
C PHE A 95 0.74 24.48 -11.07
N PHE A 96 1.61 23.93 -11.92
CA PHE A 96 3.04 23.90 -11.65
C PHE A 96 3.73 25.27 -11.72
N GLN A 97 3.12 26.24 -12.41
CA GLN A 97 3.59 27.64 -12.34
C GLN A 97 3.44 28.23 -10.93
N LYS A 98 2.53 27.71 -10.11
CA LYS A 98 2.37 28.12 -8.70
C LYS A 98 3.43 27.51 -7.78
N LEU A 99 4.05 26.40 -8.17
CA LEU A 99 5.18 25.82 -7.44
C LEU A 99 6.41 26.68 -7.75
N LYS A 100 6.77 27.60 -6.85
CA LYS A 100 7.76 28.66 -7.16
C LYS A 100 9.19 28.13 -7.32
N ASN A 101 9.50 26.96 -6.76
CA ASN A 101 10.84 26.41 -6.75
C ASN A 101 10.86 24.87 -6.57
N LYS A 102 12.06 24.31 -6.67
CA LYS A 102 12.31 22.87 -6.52
C LYS A 102 11.89 22.33 -5.14
N GLU A 103 12.09 23.09 -4.07
CA GLU A 103 11.73 22.66 -2.72
C GLU A 103 10.23 22.56 -2.53
N MET A 104 9.44 23.56 -2.96
CA MET A 104 7.97 23.49 -2.98
C MET A 104 7.48 22.30 -3.82
N THR A 105 8.17 21.99 -4.91
CA THR A 105 7.85 20.84 -5.74
C THR A 105 8.10 19.52 -5.03
N LYS A 106 9.24 19.38 -4.34
CA LYS A 106 9.51 18.19 -3.52
C LYS A 106 8.46 18.02 -2.43
N LEU A 107 8.05 19.11 -1.76
CA LEU A 107 7.01 19.05 -0.72
C LEU A 107 5.67 18.58 -1.30
N PHE A 108 5.25 19.16 -2.43
CA PHE A 108 4.05 18.75 -3.13
C PHE A 108 4.10 17.27 -3.55
N LEU A 109 5.22 16.82 -4.13
CA LEU A 109 5.39 15.43 -4.55
C LEU A 109 5.42 14.47 -3.35
N SER A 110 6.08 14.82 -2.25
CA SER A 110 6.03 14.01 -1.03
C SER A 110 4.60 13.82 -0.52
N TRP A 111 3.76 14.85 -0.59
CA TRP A 111 2.33 14.72 -0.26
C TRP A 111 1.57 13.84 -1.27
N CYS A 112 1.87 13.96 -2.57
CA CYS A 112 1.26 13.09 -3.57
C CYS A 112 1.56 11.61 -3.29
N TYR A 113 2.80 11.26 -2.96
CA TYR A 113 3.25 9.87 -2.84
C TYR A 113 3.19 9.29 -1.44
N GLY A 114 3.12 10.13 -0.40
CA GLY A 114 3.09 9.66 0.98
C GLY A 114 1.84 10.06 1.75
N GLY A 115 0.98 10.92 1.19
CA GLY A 115 -0.21 11.43 1.89
C GLY A 115 0.08 12.27 3.15
N LYS A 116 1.34 12.35 3.60
CA LYS A 116 1.78 13.08 4.77
C LYS A 116 2.00 14.55 4.41
N ILE A 117 1.35 15.41 5.18
CA ILE A 117 1.66 16.83 5.29
C ILE A 117 2.44 16.94 6.59
N SER A 118 3.71 17.37 6.56
CA SER A 118 4.46 17.49 7.81
C SER A 118 3.85 18.59 8.67
N GLU A 119 3.99 18.51 10.00
CA GLU A 119 3.52 19.58 10.92
C GLU A 119 4.13 20.95 10.58
N GLU A 120 5.30 20.95 9.93
CA GLU A 120 5.99 22.13 9.42
C GLU A 120 5.40 22.71 8.11
N GLN A 121 4.37 22.10 7.52
CA GLN A 121 3.80 22.49 6.22
C GLN A 121 2.40 23.07 6.39
N PRO A 122 2.24 24.40 6.27
CA PRO A 122 0.98 25.05 6.57
C PRO A 122 -0.13 24.63 5.59
N PRO A 123 -1.36 24.34 6.05
CA PRO A 123 -2.54 24.15 5.20
C PRO A 123 -2.70 25.21 4.09
N GLU A 124 -2.20 26.42 4.35
CA GLU A 124 -2.18 27.57 3.47
C GLU A 124 -1.43 27.29 2.17
N PHE A 125 -0.33 26.51 2.19
CA PHE A 125 0.41 26.13 0.98
C PHE A 125 -0.48 25.35 0.00
N PHE A 126 -1.21 24.36 0.50
CA PHE A 126 -2.11 23.55 -0.33
C PHE A 126 -3.33 24.36 -0.77
N SER A 127 -3.82 25.27 0.07
CA SER A 127 -4.88 26.21 -0.29
C SER A 127 -4.47 27.14 -1.45
N GLU A 128 -3.27 27.71 -1.42
CA GLU A 128 -2.72 28.53 -2.52
C GLU A 128 -2.63 27.75 -3.85
N LEU A 129 -2.31 26.46 -3.73
CA LEU A 129 -2.27 25.52 -4.85
C LEU A 129 -3.68 25.14 -5.37
N GLY A 130 -4.75 25.54 -4.68
CA GLY A 130 -6.12 25.16 -5.04
C GLY A 130 -6.39 23.68 -4.77
N ILE A 131 -5.86 23.17 -3.66
CA ILE A 131 -6.11 21.84 -3.11
C ILE A 131 -6.93 22.05 -1.85
N GLU A 132 -8.24 21.85 -1.97
CA GLU A 132 -9.21 22.22 -0.92
C GLU A 132 -9.18 21.29 0.29
N GLU A 133 -8.80 20.02 0.11
CA GLU A 133 -8.86 19.01 1.18
C GLU A 133 -7.62 18.10 1.23
N PRO A 134 -6.42 18.66 1.45
CA PRO A 134 -5.17 17.90 1.35
C PRO A 134 -5.03 16.84 2.46
N PHE A 135 -5.73 17.03 3.59
CA PHE A 135 -5.76 16.11 4.74
C PHE A 135 -6.78 14.97 4.61
N ARG A 136 -7.83 15.12 3.77
CA ARG A 136 -8.90 14.11 3.65
C ARG A 136 -8.58 13.03 2.61
N LYS A 137 -7.84 13.38 1.56
CA LYS A 137 -7.49 12.43 0.49
C LYS A 137 -6.24 11.62 0.85
N ARG A 138 -6.43 10.36 1.27
CA ARG A 138 -5.33 9.39 1.45
C ARG A 138 -4.97 8.76 0.10
N LEU A 139 -3.68 8.59 -0.15
CA LEU A 139 -3.14 7.95 -1.35
C LEU A 139 -3.84 6.62 -1.68
N ARG A 140 -4.07 5.79 -0.66
CA ARG A 140 -4.80 4.52 -0.77
C ARG A 140 -6.16 4.64 -1.47
N PHE A 141 -7.00 5.61 -1.09
CA PHE A 141 -8.31 5.77 -1.71
C PHE A 141 -8.21 6.14 -3.18
N ASP A 142 -7.20 6.93 -3.51
CA ASP A 142 -6.96 7.32 -4.89
C ASP A 142 -6.41 6.13 -5.70
N LEU A 143 -5.54 5.31 -5.14
CA LEU A 143 -5.07 4.08 -5.77
C LEU A 143 -6.19 3.04 -5.93
N GLN A 144 -7.14 2.96 -5.00
CA GLN A 144 -8.35 2.14 -5.18
C GLN A 144 -9.16 2.60 -6.40
N LYS A 145 -9.30 3.91 -6.63
CA LYS A 145 -9.93 4.42 -7.87
C LYS A 145 -9.10 4.04 -9.09
N LEU A 146 -7.78 4.18 -9.01
CA LEU A 146 -6.86 3.83 -10.08
C LEU A 146 -6.99 2.35 -10.47
N TYR A 147 -7.18 1.43 -9.51
CA TYR A 147 -7.39 0.01 -9.79
C TYR A 147 -8.54 -0.25 -10.77
N HIS A 148 -9.59 0.58 -10.73
CA HIS A 148 -10.76 0.47 -11.59
C HIS A 148 -10.60 1.15 -12.97
N GLN A 149 -9.51 1.89 -13.20
CA GLN A 149 -9.22 2.53 -14.48
C GLN A 149 -8.51 1.55 -15.42
N GLU A 150 -9.27 0.79 -16.20
CA GLU A 150 -8.70 -0.25 -17.09
C GLU A 150 -7.81 0.30 -18.21
N GLU A 151 -8.09 1.53 -18.66
CA GLU A 151 -7.38 2.16 -19.79
C GLU A 151 -5.97 2.62 -19.43
N SER A 152 -5.72 2.93 -18.15
CA SER A 152 -4.40 3.36 -17.67
C SER A 152 -3.47 2.20 -17.28
N LYS A 153 -3.96 0.95 -17.29
CA LYS A 153 -3.17 -0.23 -16.96
C LYS A 153 -2.20 -0.56 -18.09
N ASP A 154 -0.91 -0.49 -17.78
CA ASP A 154 0.21 -0.59 -18.71
C ASP A 154 0.92 -1.95 -18.68
N PHE A 155 0.55 -2.84 -17.75
CA PHE A 155 1.20 -4.13 -17.55
C PHE A 155 0.20 -5.28 -17.40
N THR A 156 0.61 -6.49 -17.78
CA THR A 156 -0.23 -7.70 -17.69
C THR A 156 0.50 -8.87 -17.04
N ILE A 157 -0.05 -9.41 -15.96
CA ILE A 157 0.40 -10.67 -15.38
C ILE A 157 -0.41 -11.82 -16.00
N ILE A 158 0.27 -12.84 -16.51
CA ILE A 158 -0.34 -14.03 -17.12
C ILE A 158 -0.28 -15.17 -16.10
N CYS A 159 -1.44 -15.62 -15.61
CA CYS A 159 -1.56 -16.71 -14.64
C CYS A 159 -2.52 -17.78 -15.14
N HIS A 160 -2.00 -18.98 -15.42
CA HIS A 160 -2.79 -20.12 -15.92
C HIS A 160 -3.75 -19.74 -17.08
N LYS A 161 -3.23 -19.03 -18.09
CA LYS A 161 -3.97 -18.49 -19.26
C LYS A 161 -4.90 -17.30 -18.97
N LYS A 162 -5.09 -16.89 -17.72
CA LYS A 162 -5.80 -15.65 -17.39
C LYS A 162 -4.83 -14.47 -17.46
N ARG A 163 -5.32 -13.34 -17.96
CA ARG A 163 -4.57 -12.07 -18.06
C ARG A 163 -5.11 -11.12 -17.00
N ILE A 164 -4.23 -10.64 -16.13
CA ILE A 164 -4.56 -9.69 -15.07
C ILE A 164 -3.85 -8.39 -15.41
N LYS A 165 -4.61 -7.38 -15.83
CA LYS A 165 -4.08 -6.06 -16.13
C LYS A 165 -3.84 -5.28 -14.83
N VAL A 166 -2.72 -4.56 -14.77
CA VAL A 166 -2.27 -3.79 -13.61
C VAL A 166 -1.39 -2.62 -14.05
N HIS A 167 -1.14 -1.67 -13.14
CA HIS A 167 -0.17 -0.59 -13.29
C HIS A 167 1.21 -1.03 -12.80
N THR A 168 2.23 -0.83 -13.63
CA THR A 168 3.65 -1.09 -13.34
C THR A 168 4.08 -0.43 -12.05
N LEU A 169 3.71 0.83 -11.85
CA LEU A 169 4.08 1.61 -10.66
C LEU A 169 3.61 0.96 -9.35
N VAL A 170 2.44 0.32 -9.33
CA VAL A 170 1.92 -0.31 -8.11
C VAL A 170 2.68 -1.60 -7.82
N LEU A 171 2.94 -2.40 -8.85
CA LEU A 171 3.76 -3.60 -8.69
C LEU A 171 5.18 -3.26 -8.23
N TYR A 172 5.82 -2.26 -8.84
CA TYR A 172 7.18 -1.83 -8.52
C TYR A 172 7.30 -1.30 -7.08
N ALA A 173 6.34 -0.47 -6.66
CA ALA A 173 6.30 0.05 -5.30
C ALA A 173 6.12 -1.09 -4.28
N ARG A 174 5.19 -2.01 -4.54
CA ARG A 174 4.63 -2.92 -3.52
C ARG A 174 5.24 -4.33 -3.48
N SER A 175 6.08 -4.71 -4.44
CA SER A 175 6.61 -6.06 -4.54
C SER A 175 8.08 -6.03 -4.96
N GLY A 176 8.95 -6.56 -4.10
CA GLY A 176 10.38 -6.71 -4.40
C GLY A 176 10.63 -7.60 -5.62
N LEU A 177 9.81 -8.64 -5.83
CA LEU A 177 9.90 -9.52 -7.00
C LEU A 177 9.70 -8.74 -8.29
N PHE A 178 8.60 -7.97 -8.39
CA PHE A 178 8.33 -7.18 -9.58
C PHE A 178 9.33 -6.04 -9.74
N ARG A 179 9.75 -5.41 -8.63
CA ARG A 179 10.83 -4.41 -8.65
C ARG A 179 12.10 -4.96 -9.30
N GLY A 180 12.57 -6.12 -8.84
CA GLY A 180 13.75 -6.79 -9.42
C GLY A 180 13.54 -7.21 -10.87
N LEU A 181 12.35 -7.71 -11.22
CA LEU A 181 11.99 -8.06 -12.61
C LEU A 181 12.08 -6.85 -13.53
N PHE A 182 11.55 -5.71 -13.10
CA PHE A 182 11.53 -4.47 -13.87
C PHE A 182 12.91 -3.83 -14.02
N GLN A 183 13.75 -3.94 -12.99
CA GLN A 183 15.14 -3.51 -13.08
C GLN A 183 15.98 -4.41 -14.00
N ALA A 184 15.65 -5.71 -14.07
CA ALA A 184 16.35 -6.67 -14.91
C ALA A 184 15.89 -6.68 -16.38
N THR A 185 14.66 -6.20 -16.66
CA THR A 185 14.06 -6.28 -18.01
C THR A 185 13.63 -4.91 -18.50
N THR A 186 14.13 -4.50 -19.67
CA THR A 186 13.72 -3.24 -20.32
C THR A 186 12.52 -3.49 -21.23
N ASN A 187 11.49 -2.63 -21.17
CA ASN A 187 10.35 -2.58 -22.09
C ASN A 187 9.39 -3.78 -22.08
N THR A 188 9.35 -4.55 -21.00
CA THR A 188 8.40 -5.67 -20.87
C THR A 188 7.02 -5.15 -20.45
N THR A 189 5.96 -5.50 -21.19
CA THR A 189 4.56 -5.12 -20.88
C THR A 189 3.74 -6.28 -20.30
N GLN A 190 4.33 -7.47 -20.19
CA GLN A 190 3.67 -8.63 -19.60
C GLN A 190 4.67 -9.64 -19.01
N VAL A 191 4.24 -10.38 -17.98
CA VAL A 191 5.05 -11.44 -17.38
C VAL A 191 4.22 -12.69 -17.12
N GLN A 192 4.83 -13.85 -17.29
CA GLN A 192 4.24 -15.12 -16.85
C GLN A 192 4.44 -15.29 -15.35
N ASP A 193 3.35 -15.45 -14.60
CA ASP A 193 3.44 -15.84 -13.21
C ASP A 193 3.75 -17.33 -13.08
N TYR A 194 4.74 -17.64 -12.25
CA TYR A 194 5.24 -18.99 -11.95
C TYR A 194 5.00 -19.39 -10.49
N SER A 195 4.24 -18.59 -9.73
CA SER A 195 3.94 -18.85 -8.31
C SER A 195 3.13 -20.14 -8.08
N LYS A 196 2.56 -20.72 -9.15
CA LYS A 196 1.63 -21.86 -9.14
C LYS A 196 0.34 -21.59 -8.35
N LYS A 197 0.06 -20.33 -8.01
CA LYS A 197 -1.14 -19.92 -7.29
C LYS A 197 -2.33 -19.83 -8.24
N ALA A 198 -3.53 -20.01 -7.70
CA ALA A 198 -4.73 -19.84 -8.50
C ALA A 198 -4.85 -18.39 -8.97
N ALA A 199 -5.38 -18.19 -10.18
CA ALA A 199 -5.59 -16.84 -10.71
C ALA A 199 -6.54 -15.99 -9.84
N LYS A 200 -7.43 -16.63 -9.06
CA LYS A 200 -8.29 -15.94 -8.09
C LYS A 200 -7.46 -15.36 -6.94
N THR A 201 -6.53 -16.14 -6.39
CA THR A 201 -5.55 -15.68 -5.38
C THR A 201 -4.72 -14.53 -5.90
N LEU A 202 -4.18 -14.63 -7.11
CA LEU A 202 -3.37 -13.56 -7.68
C LEU A 202 -4.18 -12.27 -7.90
N ASN A 203 -5.45 -12.36 -8.30
CA ASN A 203 -6.33 -11.19 -8.36
C ASN A 203 -6.56 -10.58 -6.97
N THR A 204 -6.75 -11.41 -5.93
CA THR A 204 -6.89 -10.93 -4.55
C THR A 204 -5.60 -10.26 -4.06
N LEU A 205 -4.43 -10.82 -4.37
CA LEU A 205 -3.14 -10.21 -4.07
C LEU A 205 -3.01 -8.85 -4.77
N VAL A 206 -3.29 -8.79 -6.07
CA VAL A 206 -3.23 -7.54 -6.83
C VAL A 206 -4.16 -6.50 -6.20
N LYS A 207 -5.41 -6.84 -5.87
CA LYS A 207 -6.31 -5.93 -5.14
C LYS A 207 -5.67 -5.46 -3.84
N TYR A 208 -5.11 -6.36 -3.04
CA TYR A 208 -4.40 -5.98 -1.82
C TYR A 208 -3.30 -4.94 -2.08
N LEU A 209 -2.50 -5.05 -3.15
CA LEU A 209 -1.46 -4.07 -3.47
C LEU A 209 -2.00 -2.64 -3.70
N TYR A 210 -3.24 -2.50 -4.18
CA TYR A 210 -3.89 -1.19 -4.34
C TYR A 210 -4.63 -0.73 -3.07
N TYR A 211 -5.22 -1.66 -2.32
CA TYR A 211 -6.21 -1.33 -1.28
C TYR A 211 -5.61 -1.34 0.11
N ASP A 212 -4.50 -2.07 0.30
CA ASP A 212 -3.91 -2.36 1.61
C ASP A 212 -4.92 -2.99 2.58
N SER A 213 -5.85 -3.75 2.02
CA SER A 213 -6.92 -4.43 2.74
C SER A 213 -7.31 -5.71 1.99
N LEU A 214 -7.94 -6.63 2.71
CA LEU A 214 -8.62 -7.78 2.13
C LEU A 214 -10.12 -7.53 2.15
N ASP A 215 -10.85 -8.23 1.28
CA ASP A 215 -12.31 -8.22 1.29
C ASP A 215 -12.79 -8.93 2.55
N GLU A 216 -13.57 -8.26 3.39
CA GLU A 216 -14.09 -8.83 4.64
C GLU A 216 -14.93 -10.09 4.42
N SER A 217 -15.57 -10.20 3.24
CA SER A 217 -16.36 -11.37 2.82
C SER A 217 -15.52 -12.52 2.25
N LEU A 218 -14.19 -12.42 2.28
CA LEU A 218 -13.30 -13.49 1.83
C LEU A 218 -13.33 -14.68 2.80
N GLU A 219 -14.10 -15.70 2.44
CA GLU A 219 -14.27 -16.94 3.21
C GLU A 219 -13.46 -18.13 2.66
N ASP A 220 -12.93 -18.00 1.44
CA ASP A 220 -12.22 -19.08 0.74
C ASP A 220 -10.85 -19.37 1.40
N GLU A 221 -10.82 -20.39 2.27
CA GLU A 221 -9.62 -20.75 3.03
C GLU A 221 -8.41 -21.06 2.14
N GLN A 222 -8.63 -21.63 0.95
CA GLN A 222 -7.56 -21.93 0.02
C GLN A 222 -6.87 -20.64 -0.47
N ILE A 223 -7.65 -19.58 -0.72
CA ILE A 223 -7.09 -18.27 -1.08
C ILE A 223 -6.27 -17.70 0.08
N LEU A 224 -6.77 -17.78 1.32
CA LEU A 224 -6.06 -17.26 2.49
C LEU A 224 -4.71 -17.97 2.69
N VAL A 225 -4.67 -19.28 2.53
CA VAL A 225 -3.43 -20.08 2.59
C VAL A 225 -2.48 -19.67 1.46
N GLU A 226 -2.98 -19.57 0.23
CA GLU A 226 -2.15 -19.19 -0.90
C GLU A 226 -1.62 -17.74 -0.81
N LEU A 227 -2.39 -16.82 -0.23
CA LEU A 227 -1.96 -15.44 0.05
C LEU A 227 -0.87 -15.41 1.13
N GLN A 228 -0.94 -16.28 2.14
CA GLN A 228 0.10 -16.38 3.15
C GLN A 228 1.45 -16.76 2.52
N ASP A 229 1.46 -17.77 1.65
CA ASP A 229 2.65 -18.19 0.91
C ASP A 229 3.14 -17.13 -0.10
N SER A 230 2.24 -16.24 -0.52
CA SER A 230 2.55 -15.20 -1.51
C SER A 230 3.40 -14.08 -0.93
N ILE A 231 3.39 -13.85 0.39
CA ILE A 231 4.17 -12.78 1.04
C ILE A 231 5.65 -12.90 0.68
N ASP A 232 6.22 -14.09 0.89
CA ASP A 232 7.64 -14.34 0.64
C ASP A 232 7.94 -14.42 -0.86
N TYR A 233 7.09 -15.11 -1.63
CA TYR A 233 7.30 -15.28 -3.07
C TYR A 233 7.32 -13.95 -3.82
N TYR A 234 6.36 -13.06 -3.54
CA TYR A 234 6.29 -11.74 -4.16
C TYR A 234 7.16 -10.70 -3.44
N GLN A 235 7.88 -11.09 -2.39
CA GLN A 235 8.76 -10.24 -1.60
C GLN A 235 8.04 -8.94 -1.20
N LEU A 236 6.87 -9.09 -0.57
CA LEU A 236 6.15 -7.94 -0.03
C LEU A 236 6.98 -7.34 1.12
N ASN A 237 6.86 -6.03 1.33
CA ASN A 237 7.56 -5.34 2.41
C ASN A 237 7.35 -6.06 3.76
N GLU A 238 8.37 -6.19 4.60
CA GLU A 238 8.23 -6.82 5.93
C GLU A 238 7.18 -6.12 6.80
N LYS A 239 7.00 -4.81 6.58
CA LYS A 239 5.95 -3.99 7.21
C LYS A 239 4.57 -4.11 6.53
N SER A 240 4.43 -5.00 5.54
CA SER A 240 3.17 -5.26 4.85
C SER A 240 2.07 -5.64 5.82
N THR A 241 0.90 -5.01 5.67
CA THR A 241 -0.30 -5.32 6.46
C THR A 241 -0.85 -6.72 6.20
N LEU A 242 -0.46 -7.37 5.09
CA LEU A 242 -1.10 -8.60 4.62
C LEU A 242 -1.04 -9.72 5.67
N LYS A 243 0.10 -9.90 6.33
CA LYS A 243 0.26 -10.92 7.38
C LYS A 243 -0.75 -10.71 8.51
N TYR A 244 -0.92 -9.47 8.96
CA TYR A 244 -1.85 -9.12 10.03
C TYR A 244 -3.31 -9.26 9.60
N LEU A 245 -3.62 -8.88 8.36
CA LEU A 245 -4.97 -9.06 7.79
C LEU A 245 -5.33 -10.54 7.69
N LEU A 246 -4.41 -11.40 7.26
CA LEU A 246 -4.64 -12.84 7.20
C LEU A 246 -4.87 -13.45 8.59
N GLU A 247 -4.11 -13.03 9.61
CA GLU A 247 -4.35 -13.45 10.99
C GLU A 247 -5.71 -12.95 11.52
N TYR A 248 -6.09 -11.71 11.23
CA TYR A 248 -7.41 -11.17 11.57
C TYR A 248 -8.54 -12.03 10.97
N HIS A 249 -8.46 -12.34 9.67
CA HIS A 249 -9.42 -13.20 8.99
C HIS A 249 -9.51 -14.60 9.65
N LYS A 250 -8.38 -15.22 10.03
CA LYS A 250 -8.37 -16.53 10.72
C LYS A 250 -9.07 -16.50 12.08
N ILE A 251 -8.98 -15.38 12.79
CA ILE A 251 -9.52 -15.25 14.16
C ILE A 251 -11.02 -14.94 14.15
N PHE A 252 -11.45 -14.01 13.27
CA PHE A 252 -12.77 -13.38 13.36
C PHE A 252 -13.79 -13.91 12.36
N ASN A 253 -13.35 -14.54 11.26
CA ASN A 253 -14.25 -15.08 10.24
C ASN A 253 -14.38 -16.62 10.34
N LYS A 254 -14.03 -17.20 11.51
CA LYS A 254 -14.17 -18.63 11.87
C LYS A 254 -14.93 -18.85 13.18
#